data_AF-A0A0W0YIJ1-F1
#
_entry.id   AF-A0A0W0YIJ1-F1
#
_cell.length_a   1.000
_cell.length_b   1.000
_cell.length_c   1.000
_cell.angle_alpha   90.00
_cell.angle_beta   90.00
_cell.angle_gamma   90.00
#
_symmetry.space_group_name_H-M   'P 1'
#
loop_
_entity.id
_entity.type
_entity.pdbx_description
1 polymer ?
#
loop_
_entity_poly.entity_id
_entity_poly.type
_entity_poly.pdbx_seq_one_letter_code
_entity_poly.pdbx_strand_id
1 'polypeptide(L)'
;MTLKCIIFIFCVLVTSVGYPENKIETNFLKQPNGPYGVGFEDFHWINQNVCPDINFNGKNQEDFSPNNIKHCHEIITRIYYPTLSKKQSLSPYYPPFVNATLQEIQAQVPNIPKNELEAFKHVKSFSVEKDEVVKNQQFPVLFFIPGSGWPSEIYENSITELVSHGYIVIAISSPFINLVELPNGRVIDPAKLPPKNPQEIAALVPLQKSDVSYIYDVIQNQHNLNIIFSAMDLNHIGIFGHSLGGRVLADVSHDHPTWFQAGATLDIGWDETHHSRNKFTFPFMHEICANRKLISPELPVTFELGDNNYLVVIAPNEQNHTYSYHANFADYSTLQYMPAFDTFLTYAKEQSIKEGFDVKIMLHELTEKETERLIKTTYVLIKMNGEWRGSIYVNQAKQTDFDVNIIEGLRMALDSLSNKSTDKLSDVEVEPIVKEITLLHKMLAAPLGEGNGWVITDAINTYLVEFFDTYLKNKENAPLSKCIPLYKDTYIKCGPGQG
;
A
#
# COMPACT_ATOMS: atom_id res chain seq x y z
N MET A 1 -4.75 -0.28 -16.08
CA MET A 1 -6.00 0.08 -15.42
C MET A 1 -5.61 0.64 -14.07
N THR A 2 -5.14 1.89 -14.09
CA THR A 2 -4.67 2.69 -12.96
C THR A 2 -5.61 2.62 -11.76
N LEU A 3 -5.06 2.46 -10.54
CA LEU A 3 -5.66 2.76 -9.22
C LEU A 3 -7.12 2.30 -8.91
N LYS A 4 -7.73 1.45 -9.73
CA LYS A 4 -9.17 1.12 -9.65
C LYS A 4 -9.62 0.36 -8.40
N CYS A 5 -8.70 -0.04 -7.53
CA CYS A 5 -8.97 -1.03 -6.48
C CYS A 5 -9.17 -0.45 -5.08
N ILE A 6 -8.96 0.84 -4.86
CA ILE A 6 -9.07 1.43 -3.50
C ILE A 6 -10.07 2.59 -3.44
N ILE A 7 -10.27 3.36 -4.50
CA ILE A 7 -11.24 4.46 -4.50
C ILE A 7 -11.93 4.56 -5.87
N PHE A 8 -12.99 3.78 -6.04
CA PHE A 8 -14.09 4.17 -6.92
C PHE A 8 -15.25 4.60 -6.03
N ILE A 9 -15.93 5.68 -6.42
CA ILE A 9 -17.33 5.72 -6.86
C ILE A 9 -17.99 7.06 -6.40
N PHE A 10 -18.54 7.87 -7.33
CA PHE A 10 -19.95 8.38 -7.37
C PHE A 10 -20.14 9.70 -8.14
N CYS A 11 -21.41 10.02 -8.48
CA CYS A 11 -21.80 11.08 -9.40
C CYS A 11 -23.31 11.37 -9.28
N VAL A 12 -23.82 12.60 -9.07
CA VAL A 12 -23.39 13.94 -9.56
C VAL A 12 -23.96 15.10 -8.66
N LEU A 13 -23.68 16.37 -9.03
CA LEU A 13 -24.47 17.62 -8.82
C LEU A 13 -24.40 18.34 -7.44
N VAL A 14 -23.67 19.49 -7.36
CA VAL A 14 -24.16 20.90 -7.57
C VAL A 14 -23.46 22.00 -6.72
N THR A 15 -23.16 23.13 -7.38
CA THR A 15 -22.75 24.49 -6.92
C THR A 15 -21.43 24.71 -6.17
N SER A 16 -20.64 25.61 -6.76
CA SER A 16 -19.42 26.21 -6.22
C SER A 16 -19.63 26.99 -4.93
N VAL A 17 -18.88 26.63 -3.88
CA VAL A 17 -18.56 27.53 -2.77
C VAL A 17 -17.16 28.10 -3.02
N GLY A 18 -17.03 29.42 -3.08
CA GLY A 18 -15.75 30.07 -3.31
C GLY A 18 -14.87 30.02 -2.06
N TYR A 19 -13.78 29.26 -2.09
CA TYR A 19 -12.74 29.33 -1.08
C TYR A 19 -11.90 30.61 -1.25
N PRO A 20 -11.54 31.31 -0.15
CA PRO A 20 -10.63 32.45 -0.22
C PRO A 20 -9.22 32.00 -0.62
N GLU A 21 -8.48 32.87 -1.32
CA GLU A 21 -7.08 32.67 -1.70
C GLU A 21 -6.14 32.67 -0.48
N ASN A 22 -6.13 31.57 0.27
CA ASN A 22 -5.06 31.28 1.22
C ASN A 22 -3.81 30.82 0.46
N LYS A 23 -2.63 31.21 0.96
CA LYS A 23 -1.35 30.75 0.43
C LYS A 23 -1.35 29.21 0.37
N ILE A 24 -1.26 28.66 -0.83
CA ILE A 24 -1.08 27.23 -1.03
C ILE A 24 0.25 26.85 -0.39
N GLU A 25 0.22 26.06 0.69
CA GLU A 25 1.43 25.40 1.18
C GLU A 25 1.91 24.47 0.07
N THR A 26 3.09 24.73 -0.48
CA THR A 26 3.58 24.03 -1.68
C THR A 26 4.22 22.68 -1.36
N ASN A 27 4.00 22.16 -0.15
CA ASN A 27 4.77 21.04 0.37
C ASN A 27 3.88 20.02 1.09
N PHE A 28 3.40 19.04 0.34
CA PHE A 28 2.52 17.96 0.79
C PHE A 28 3.25 16.62 1.00
N LEU A 29 4.58 16.64 0.91
CA LEU A 29 5.46 15.61 1.42
C LEU A 29 6.20 16.16 2.64
N LYS A 30 6.67 15.28 3.51
CA LYS A 30 7.40 15.67 4.71
C LYS A 30 8.86 15.92 4.36
N GLN A 31 9.38 17.08 4.77
CA GLN A 31 10.81 17.34 4.66
C GLN A 31 11.57 16.40 5.60
N PRO A 32 12.50 15.58 5.10
CA PRO A 32 13.26 14.67 5.94
C PRO A 32 14.26 15.46 6.81
N ASN A 33 14.47 15.02 8.06
CA ASN A 33 15.17 15.81 9.07
C ASN A 33 16.61 15.34 9.36
N GLY A 34 16.97 14.10 8.97
CA GLY A 34 18.28 13.49 9.22
C GLY A 34 19.46 14.27 8.57
N PRO A 35 20.72 14.00 8.94
CA PRO A 35 21.87 14.83 8.57
C PRO A 35 22.19 14.92 7.06
N TYR A 36 21.74 13.96 6.24
CA TYR A 36 22.04 13.90 4.81
C TYR A 36 20.95 14.55 3.93
N GLY A 37 21.32 14.90 2.69
CA GLY A 37 20.36 15.07 1.59
C GLY A 37 19.99 13.71 0.98
N VAL A 38 19.03 13.71 0.05
CA VAL A 38 18.54 12.48 -0.60
C VAL A 38 18.74 12.58 -2.11
N GLY A 39 19.48 11.64 -2.68
CA GLY A 39 19.58 11.41 -4.12
C GLY A 39 18.82 10.14 -4.51
N PHE A 40 18.49 9.98 -5.79
CA PHE A 40 17.99 8.71 -6.32
C PHE A 40 18.47 8.43 -7.75
N GLU A 41 18.51 7.16 -8.13
CA GLU A 41 18.69 6.71 -9.51
C GLU A 41 17.81 5.48 -9.80
N ASP A 42 17.23 5.44 -11.00
CA ASP A 42 16.39 4.34 -11.47
C ASP A 42 17.18 3.33 -12.28
N PHE A 43 16.99 2.05 -11.94
CA PHE A 43 17.62 0.91 -12.60
C PHE A 43 16.54 -0.02 -13.15
N HIS A 44 16.84 -0.62 -14.31
CA HIS A 44 15.99 -1.61 -14.96
C HIS A 44 16.77 -2.91 -15.14
N TRP A 45 16.13 -4.01 -14.75
CA TRP A 45 16.71 -5.34 -14.72
C TRP A 45 15.83 -6.32 -15.50
N ILE A 46 16.44 -7.37 -16.05
CA ILE A 46 15.72 -8.45 -16.74
C ILE A 46 16.08 -9.78 -16.07
N ASN A 47 15.15 -10.32 -15.30
CA ASN A 47 15.30 -11.57 -14.56
C ASN A 47 15.27 -12.77 -15.52
N GLN A 48 16.46 -13.17 -15.98
CA GLN A 48 16.64 -14.29 -16.92
C GLN A 48 16.20 -15.66 -16.38
N ASN A 49 15.84 -15.77 -15.10
CA ASN A 49 15.33 -17.00 -14.50
C ASN A 49 13.82 -17.18 -14.71
N VAL A 50 13.09 -16.11 -15.08
CA VAL A 50 11.64 -16.11 -15.29
C VAL A 50 11.36 -15.72 -16.74
N CYS A 51 11.35 -16.70 -17.65
CA CYS A 51 11.14 -16.48 -19.08
C CYS A 51 10.24 -17.58 -19.71
N PRO A 52 9.13 -17.23 -20.39
CA PRO A 52 8.52 -15.90 -20.40
C PRO A 52 7.96 -15.53 -19.00
N ASP A 53 7.69 -14.25 -18.80
CA ASP A 53 6.96 -13.70 -17.67
C ASP A 53 5.58 -14.38 -17.53
N ILE A 54 5.12 -14.59 -16.30
CA ILE A 54 3.81 -15.19 -16.01
C ILE A 54 2.64 -14.37 -16.60
N ASN A 55 2.82 -13.06 -16.79
CA ASN A 55 1.85 -12.14 -17.38
C ASN A 55 1.93 -12.10 -18.92
N PHE A 56 2.93 -12.74 -19.54
CA PHE A 56 3.05 -12.79 -21.00
C PHE A 56 2.02 -13.74 -21.61
N ASN A 57 1.17 -13.20 -22.48
CA ASN A 57 0.06 -13.94 -23.13
C ASN A 57 0.18 -13.98 -24.66
N GLY A 58 1.33 -13.58 -25.21
CA GLY A 58 1.58 -13.53 -26.65
C GLY A 58 0.96 -12.33 -27.38
N LYS A 59 0.01 -11.61 -26.77
CA LYS A 59 -0.65 -10.41 -27.32
C LYS A 59 -0.22 -9.10 -26.66
N ASN A 60 0.54 -9.16 -25.57
CA ASN A 60 1.07 -8.02 -24.83
C ASN A 60 2.59 -7.87 -25.02
N GLN A 61 3.10 -8.16 -26.21
CA GLN A 61 4.54 -8.06 -26.52
C GLN A 61 5.04 -6.63 -26.31
N GLU A 62 4.19 -5.65 -26.60
CA GLU A 62 4.48 -4.24 -26.45
C GLU A 62 4.57 -3.76 -24.99
N ASP A 63 4.07 -4.54 -24.02
CA ASP A 63 4.19 -4.27 -22.57
C ASP A 63 5.55 -4.69 -21.99
N PHE A 64 6.48 -5.17 -22.82
CA PHE A 64 7.87 -5.49 -22.47
C PHE A 64 8.86 -4.59 -23.23
N SER A 65 10.08 -4.48 -22.73
CA SER A 65 11.16 -3.75 -23.38
C SER A 65 11.51 -4.38 -24.76
N PRO A 66 11.68 -3.61 -25.85
CA PRO A 66 11.83 -4.17 -27.21
C PRO A 66 13.04 -5.10 -27.42
N ASN A 67 14.05 -5.03 -26.55
CA ASN A 67 15.24 -5.90 -26.55
C ASN A 67 15.04 -7.18 -25.73
N ASN A 68 13.97 -7.30 -24.94
CA ASN A 68 13.61 -8.48 -24.16
C ASN A 68 12.92 -9.54 -25.04
N ILE A 69 13.66 -10.08 -26.01
CA ILE A 69 13.13 -11.00 -27.03
C ILE A 69 12.53 -12.31 -26.48
N LYS A 70 12.84 -12.66 -25.23
CA LYS A 70 12.29 -13.82 -24.52
C LYS A 70 11.06 -13.46 -23.67
N HIS A 71 10.72 -12.18 -23.56
CA HIS A 71 9.70 -11.64 -22.66
C HIS A 71 9.91 -12.12 -21.21
N CYS A 72 11.17 -12.11 -20.75
CA CYS A 72 11.51 -12.44 -19.37
C CYS A 72 10.93 -11.39 -18.41
N HIS A 73 10.79 -11.70 -17.12
CA HIS A 73 10.33 -10.71 -16.15
C HIS A 73 11.28 -9.51 -16.07
N GLU A 74 10.72 -8.31 -16.16
CA GLU A 74 11.44 -7.04 -16.01
C GLU A 74 11.23 -6.52 -14.59
N ILE A 75 12.24 -5.92 -13.96
CA ILE A 75 12.16 -5.36 -12.61
C ILE A 75 12.63 -3.92 -12.68
N ILE A 76 11.88 -2.99 -12.08
CA ILE A 76 12.29 -1.59 -11.91
C ILE A 76 12.68 -1.38 -10.45
N THR A 77 13.84 -0.77 -10.21
CA THR A 77 14.23 -0.37 -8.86
C THR A 77 14.66 1.09 -8.83
N ARG A 78 14.05 1.89 -7.94
CA ARG A 78 14.56 3.21 -7.57
C ARG A 78 15.46 3.05 -6.36
N ILE A 79 16.74 3.37 -6.51
CA ILE A 79 17.69 3.32 -5.39
C ILE A 79 17.88 4.74 -4.87
N TYR A 80 17.40 4.97 -3.65
CA TYR A 80 17.58 6.23 -2.94
C TYR A 80 18.80 6.15 -2.03
N TYR A 81 19.63 7.20 -2.00
CA TYR A 81 20.92 7.18 -1.31
C TYR A 81 21.30 8.54 -0.67
N PRO A 82 22.13 8.56 0.38
CA PRO A 82 22.50 9.79 1.07
C PRO A 82 23.40 10.68 0.20
N THR A 83 23.20 12.01 0.29
CA THR A 83 24.04 13.03 -0.35
C THR A 83 24.53 14.06 0.67
N LEU A 84 25.62 14.78 0.36
CA LEU A 84 26.14 15.84 1.24
C LEU A 84 25.30 17.12 1.18
N SER A 85 24.53 17.32 0.12
CA SER A 85 23.82 18.58 -0.14
C SER A 85 22.33 18.43 0.18
N LYS A 86 21.87 19.06 1.26
CA LYS A 86 20.44 19.25 1.56
C LYS A 86 19.80 20.28 0.62
N LYS A 87 19.81 20.00 -0.69
CA LYS A 87 19.18 20.86 -1.71
C LYS A 87 17.69 20.94 -1.43
N GLN A 88 17.12 22.15 -1.41
CA GLN A 88 15.67 22.31 -1.39
C GLN A 88 15.09 21.93 -2.77
N SER A 89 14.62 20.69 -2.86
CA SER A 89 13.51 20.22 -3.70
C SER A 89 13.33 20.90 -5.09
N LEU A 90 13.80 20.21 -6.13
CA LEU A 90 13.62 20.60 -7.54
C LEU A 90 13.01 19.51 -8.43
N SER A 91 13.10 18.22 -8.05
CA SER A 91 12.53 17.13 -8.85
C SER A 91 10.99 17.07 -8.72
N PRO A 92 10.26 16.79 -9.82
CA PRO A 92 8.83 16.54 -9.78
C PRO A 92 8.54 15.25 -9.01
N TYR A 93 7.46 15.22 -8.24
CA TYR A 93 6.93 13.99 -7.68
C TYR A 93 6.40 13.06 -8.79
N TYR A 94 6.57 11.75 -8.61
CA TYR A 94 6.56 10.72 -9.67
C TYR A 94 5.47 10.92 -10.75
N PRO A 95 5.83 11.39 -11.96
CA PRO A 95 4.86 11.80 -12.98
C PRO A 95 3.86 10.73 -13.44
N PRO A 96 4.21 9.43 -13.59
CA PRO A 96 3.25 8.39 -13.92
C PRO A 96 2.12 8.28 -12.90
N PHE A 97 2.43 8.36 -11.60
CA PHE A 97 1.42 8.36 -10.53
C PHE A 97 0.56 9.61 -10.52
N VAL A 98 1.18 10.79 -10.67
CA VAL A 98 0.47 12.07 -10.73
C VAL A 98 -0.52 12.07 -11.89
N ASN A 99 -0.10 11.63 -13.08
CA ASN A 99 -0.94 11.55 -14.27
C ASN A 99 -2.08 10.54 -14.12
N ALA A 100 -1.80 9.34 -13.59
CA ALA A 100 -2.80 8.32 -13.30
C ALA A 100 -3.89 8.83 -12.35
N THR A 101 -3.47 9.46 -11.26
CA THR A 101 -4.35 10.01 -10.22
C THR A 101 -5.16 11.20 -10.73
N LEU A 102 -4.58 12.10 -11.54
CA LEU A 102 -5.32 13.21 -12.15
C LEU A 102 -6.43 12.73 -13.09
N GLN A 103 -6.16 11.70 -13.90
CA GLN A 103 -7.18 11.10 -14.77
C GLN A 103 -8.32 10.50 -13.96
N GLU A 104 -8.00 9.84 -12.85
CA GLU A 104 -8.98 9.22 -11.95
C GLU A 104 -9.87 10.28 -11.26
N ILE A 105 -9.26 11.32 -10.67
CA ILE A 105 -9.99 12.43 -10.05
C ILE A 105 -10.87 13.16 -11.08
N GLN A 106 -10.38 13.38 -12.31
CA GLN A 106 -11.17 13.99 -13.39
C GLN A 106 -12.33 13.11 -13.87
N ALA A 107 -12.19 11.79 -13.81
CA ALA A 107 -13.25 10.85 -14.17
C ALA A 107 -14.34 10.77 -13.09
N GLN A 108 -13.97 10.92 -11.81
CA GLN A 108 -14.89 10.76 -10.68
C GLN A 108 -15.51 12.08 -10.18
N VAL A 109 -14.82 13.22 -10.25
CA VAL A 109 -15.29 14.50 -9.67
C VAL A 109 -15.77 15.47 -10.74
N PRO A 110 -17.09 15.70 -10.88
CA PRO A 110 -17.64 16.65 -11.85
C PRO A 110 -17.23 18.09 -11.52
N ASN A 111 -16.62 18.77 -12.49
CA ASN A 111 -16.23 20.18 -12.40
C ASN A 111 -15.15 20.51 -11.33
N ILE A 112 -14.25 19.57 -11.01
CA ILE A 112 -13.11 19.88 -10.14
C ILE A 112 -12.33 21.11 -10.66
N PRO A 113 -12.00 22.10 -9.81
CA PRO A 113 -11.34 23.33 -10.25
C PRO A 113 -9.96 23.07 -10.88
N LYS A 114 -9.72 23.69 -12.05
CA LYS A 114 -8.48 23.48 -12.83
C LYS A 114 -7.22 23.82 -12.04
N ASN A 115 -7.27 24.86 -11.19
CA ASN A 115 -6.16 25.27 -10.33
C ASN A 115 -5.75 24.18 -9.32
N GLU A 116 -6.69 23.35 -8.85
CA GLU A 116 -6.40 22.25 -7.92
C GLU A 116 -5.68 21.11 -8.63
N LEU A 117 -6.16 20.74 -9.84
CA LEU A 117 -5.52 19.77 -10.71
C LEU A 117 -4.10 20.21 -11.13
N GLU A 118 -3.92 21.49 -11.48
CA GLU A 118 -2.59 22.02 -11.79
C GLU A 118 -1.68 22.05 -10.55
N ALA A 119 -2.19 22.34 -9.35
CA ALA A 119 -1.39 22.32 -8.13
C ALA A 119 -0.77 20.93 -7.86
N PHE A 120 -1.50 19.85 -8.14
CA PHE A 120 -0.97 18.49 -7.95
C PHE A 120 0.17 18.12 -8.92
N LYS A 121 0.22 18.72 -10.13
CA LYS A 121 1.39 18.57 -11.03
C LYS A 121 2.66 19.25 -10.52
N HIS A 122 2.54 20.12 -9.52
CA HIS A 122 3.65 20.88 -8.94
C HIS A 122 4.08 20.37 -7.56
N VAL A 123 3.60 19.19 -7.12
CA VAL A 123 4.20 18.49 -5.97
C VAL A 123 5.65 18.19 -6.30
N LYS A 124 6.53 18.50 -5.36
CA LYS A 124 7.96 18.27 -5.50
C LYS A 124 8.44 17.22 -4.51
N SER A 125 9.40 16.42 -4.96
CA SER A 125 10.11 15.44 -4.14
C SER A 125 11.16 16.11 -3.24
N PHE A 126 11.46 15.50 -2.08
CA PHE A 126 12.65 15.84 -1.29
C PHE A 126 13.93 15.14 -1.75
N SER A 127 13.84 14.32 -2.80
CA SER A 127 14.95 13.66 -3.45
C SER A 127 15.36 14.35 -4.75
N VAL A 128 16.61 14.13 -5.19
CA VAL A 128 17.17 14.69 -6.43
C VAL A 128 17.71 13.57 -7.31
N GLU A 129 17.29 13.54 -8.58
CA GLU A 129 17.74 12.51 -9.53
C GLU A 129 19.24 12.68 -9.81
N LYS A 130 20.00 11.57 -9.71
CA LYS A 130 21.42 11.47 -10.07
C LYS A 130 22.32 12.52 -9.40
N ASP A 131 21.98 12.92 -8.17
CA ASP A 131 22.86 13.71 -7.33
C ASP A 131 24.03 12.86 -6.81
N GLU A 132 25.09 13.50 -6.32
CA GLU A 132 26.31 12.81 -5.90
C GLU A 132 26.14 12.12 -4.53
N VAL A 133 26.17 10.78 -4.55
CA VAL A 133 26.21 9.93 -3.34
C VAL A 133 27.41 10.28 -2.46
N VAL A 134 27.24 10.22 -1.13
CA VAL A 134 28.35 10.45 -0.19
C VAL A 134 29.48 9.44 -0.44
N LYS A 135 30.65 9.95 -0.86
CA LYS A 135 31.85 9.15 -1.14
C LYS A 135 32.61 8.78 0.13
N ASN A 136 33.35 7.67 0.06
CA ASN A 136 34.23 7.16 1.12
C ASN A 136 33.52 6.84 2.45
N GLN A 137 32.21 6.65 2.42
CA GLN A 137 31.39 6.16 3.52
C GLN A 137 30.51 5.02 2.97
N GLN A 138 30.23 4.02 3.81
CA GLN A 138 29.22 3.01 3.52
C GLN A 138 28.01 3.19 4.43
N PHE A 139 26.84 2.78 3.94
CA PHE A 139 25.55 2.92 4.60
C PHE A 139 24.82 1.58 4.62
N PRO A 140 24.17 1.21 5.74
CA PRO A 140 23.29 0.05 5.77
C PRO A 140 22.22 0.12 4.67
N VAL A 141 21.87 -1.04 4.12
CA VAL A 141 20.94 -1.17 2.99
C VAL A 141 19.57 -1.56 3.50
N LEU A 142 18.51 -0.97 2.97
CA LEU A 142 17.13 -1.40 3.19
C LEU A 142 16.49 -1.79 1.86
N PHE A 143 16.04 -3.02 1.73
CA PHE A 143 15.20 -3.44 0.60
C PHE A 143 13.75 -3.03 0.89
N PHE A 144 13.11 -2.36 -0.08
CA PHE A 144 11.72 -1.92 0.03
C PHE A 144 10.84 -2.50 -1.08
N ILE A 145 9.64 -2.96 -0.74
CA ILE A 145 8.59 -3.32 -1.71
C ILE A 145 7.28 -2.61 -1.33
N PRO A 146 6.62 -1.90 -2.27
CA PRO A 146 5.33 -1.26 -2.06
C PRO A 146 4.18 -2.27 -2.02
N GLY A 147 3.03 -1.80 -1.55
CA GLY A 147 1.75 -2.50 -1.69
C GLY A 147 1.31 -2.69 -3.15
N SER A 148 0.47 -3.70 -3.37
CA SER A 148 -0.03 -4.07 -4.70
C SER A 148 -0.72 -2.90 -5.41
N GLY A 149 -0.45 -2.75 -6.70
CA GLY A 149 -0.99 -1.68 -7.54
C GLY A 149 -0.29 -0.33 -7.38
N TRP A 150 0.51 -0.12 -6.33
CA TRP A 150 1.15 1.17 -6.05
C TRP A 150 2.63 1.17 -6.47
N PRO A 151 3.15 2.27 -7.03
CA PRO A 151 4.58 2.44 -7.26
C PRO A 151 5.31 2.60 -5.93
N SER A 152 6.62 2.31 -5.92
CA SER A 152 7.47 2.53 -4.74
C SER A 152 7.67 4.01 -4.40
N GLU A 153 7.45 4.86 -5.38
CA GLU A 153 7.65 6.30 -5.39
C GLU A 153 6.56 7.09 -4.65
N ILE A 154 5.54 6.42 -4.12
CA ILE A 154 4.51 7.02 -3.24
C ILE A 154 4.71 6.66 -1.76
N TYR A 155 5.94 6.38 -1.38
CA TYR A 155 6.38 6.16 0.01
C TYR A 155 7.58 7.08 0.34
N GLU A 156 7.71 8.20 -0.38
CA GLU A 156 8.82 9.14 -0.20
C GLU A 156 8.88 9.70 1.21
N ASN A 157 7.75 9.88 1.90
CA ASN A 157 7.75 10.34 3.30
C ASN A 157 8.62 9.45 4.21
N SER A 158 8.53 8.13 4.07
CA SER A 158 9.30 7.19 4.89
C SER A 158 10.67 6.87 4.29
N ILE A 159 10.75 6.72 2.96
CA ILE A 159 12.01 6.42 2.27
C ILE A 159 13.00 7.59 2.41
N THR A 160 12.58 8.83 2.15
CA THR A 160 13.49 9.99 2.21
C THR A 160 13.94 10.28 3.65
N GLU A 161 13.09 10.03 4.65
CA GLU A 161 13.46 10.15 6.05
C GLU A 161 14.56 9.15 6.43
N LEU A 162 14.37 7.86 6.10
CA LEU A 162 15.39 6.82 6.31
C LEU A 162 16.71 7.18 5.61
N VAL A 163 16.66 7.58 4.34
CA VAL A 163 17.86 7.93 3.58
C VAL A 163 18.58 9.15 4.18
N SER A 164 17.84 10.17 4.64
CA SER A 164 18.44 11.32 5.34
C SER A 164 19.14 10.93 6.65
N HIS A 165 18.75 9.81 7.27
CA HIS A 165 19.39 9.22 8.46
C HIS A 165 20.59 8.31 8.12
N GLY A 166 20.97 8.20 6.85
CA GLY A 166 22.12 7.41 6.40
C GLY A 166 21.78 5.94 6.16
N TYR A 167 20.73 5.69 5.38
CA TYR A 167 20.42 4.40 4.76
C TYR A 167 20.49 4.52 3.24
N ILE A 168 20.82 3.43 2.53
CA ILE A 168 20.51 3.30 1.10
C ILE A 168 19.25 2.43 0.99
N VAL A 169 18.22 2.93 0.31
CA VAL A 169 16.96 2.21 0.13
C VAL A 169 16.84 1.73 -1.30
N ILE A 170 16.76 0.42 -1.50
CA ILE A 170 16.51 -0.22 -2.80
C ILE A 170 15.00 -0.47 -2.89
N ALA A 171 14.29 0.45 -3.54
CA ALA A 171 12.84 0.38 -3.70
C ALA A 171 12.49 -0.41 -4.98
N ILE A 172 11.88 -1.58 -4.84
CA ILE A 172 11.62 -2.54 -5.92
C ILE A 172 10.15 -2.44 -6.34
N SER A 173 9.88 -2.20 -7.63
CA SER A 173 8.54 -2.24 -8.22
C SER A 173 8.50 -3.25 -9.37
N SER A 174 7.57 -4.20 -9.31
CA SER A 174 7.42 -5.25 -10.32
C SER A 174 6.33 -4.83 -11.34
N PRO A 175 6.62 -4.77 -12.65
CA PRO A 175 5.61 -4.56 -13.70
C PRO A 175 4.45 -5.56 -13.57
N PHE A 176 3.26 -5.17 -14.01
CA PHE A 176 2.00 -5.90 -13.86
C PHE A 176 1.51 -6.11 -12.41
N ILE A 177 2.34 -5.90 -11.38
CA ILE A 177 1.93 -5.87 -9.97
C ILE A 177 1.82 -4.43 -9.47
N ASN A 178 2.77 -3.58 -9.86
CA ASN A 178 2.85 -2.17 -9.50
C ASN A 178 2.68 -1.29 -10.75
N LEU A 179 2.29 -0.03 -10.56
CA LEU A 179 2.40 0.98 -11.61
C LEU A 179 3.88 1.30 -11.81
N VAL A 180 4.41 1.12 -13.01
CA VAL A 180 5.84 1.38 -13.32
C VAL A 180 6.01 2.06 -14.67
N GLU A 181 7.08 2.81 -14.84
CA GLU A 181 7.53 3.31 -16.15
C GLU A 181 8.80 2.56 -16.57
N LEU A 182 8.73 1.89 -17.72
CA LEU A 182 9.90 1.22 -18.31
C LEU A 182 10.84 2.25 -18.97
N PRO A 183 12.14 1.95 -19.17
CA PRO A 183 13.10 2.91 -19.75
C PRO A 183 12.80 3.43 -21.17
N ASN A 184 11.80 2.85 -21.85
CA ASN A 184 11.29 3.33 -23.13
C ASN A 184 10.16 4.39 -22.99
N GLY A 185 9.84 4.81 -21.76
CA GLY A 185 8.73 5.72 -21.44
C GLY A 185 7.35 5.07 -21.46
N ARG A 186 7.27 3.73 -21.52
CA ARG A 186 6.00 3.01 -21.43
C ARG A 186 5.62 2.85 -19.96
N VAL A 187 4.49 3.45 -19.58
CA VAL A 187 3.84 3.18 -18.30
C VAL A 187 3.13 1.83 -18.40
N ILE A 188 3.58 0.87 -17.59
CA ILE A 188 2.91 -0.40 -17.36
C ILE A 188 2.01 -0.21 -16.15
N ASP A 189 0.71 -0.33 -16.41
CA ASP A 189 -0.28 -0.45 -15.36
C ASP A 189 -0.12 -1.78 -14.59
N PRO A 190 -0.50 -1.83 -13.30
CA PRO A 190 -0.81 -3.11 -12.67
C PRO A 190 -1.89 -3.83 -13.48
N ALA A 191 -1.86 -5.17 -13.45
CA ALA A 191 -2.65 -6.04 -14.31
C ALA A 191 -4.13 -5.64 -14.29
N LYS A 192 -4.77 -5.63 -15.47
CA LYS A 192 -6.13 -5.07 -15.64
C LYS A 192 -7.25 -5.83 -14.91
N LEU A 193 -6.91 -6.91 -14.21
CA LEU A 193 -7.76 -7.59 -13.25
C LEU A 193 -6.99 -7.54 -11.93
N PRO A 194 -7.51 -6.91 -10.86
CA PRO A 194 -6.98 -7.21 -9.54
C PRO A 194 -7.14 -8.71 -9.28
N PRO A 195 -6.25 -9.31 -8.48
CA PRO A 195 -6.48 -10.65 -7.98
C PRO A 195 -7.83 -10.69 -7.25
N LYS A 196 -8.80 -11.42 -7.81
CA LYS A 196 -10.21 -11.37 -7.39
C LYS A 196 -10.49 -12.11 -6.09
N ASN A 197 -9.50 -12.87 -5.64
CA ASN A 197 -9.54 -13.79 -4.52
C ASN A 197 -8.11 -13.91 -3.94
N PRO A 198 -7.97 -14.42 -2.70
CA PRO A 198 -6.67 -14.69 -2.10
C PRO A 198 -5.71 -15.55 -2.93
N GLN A 199 -6.22 -16.48 -3.73
CA GLN A 199 -5.39 -17.42 -4.50
C GLN A 199 -4.67 -16.71 -5.66
N GLU A 200 -5.33 -15.74 -6.29
CA GLU A 200 -4.70 -14.85 -7.28
C GLU A 200 -3.67 -13.91 -6.63
N ILE A 201 -3.86 -13.47 -5.37
CA ILE A 201 -2.82 -12.73 -4.61
C ILE A 201 -1.62 -13.63 -4.32
N ALA A 202 -1.86 -14.86 -3.86
CA ALA A 202 -0.83 -15.84 -3.55
C ALA A 202 0.02 -16.21 -4.78
N ALA A 203 -0.52 -16.11 -6.00
CA ALA A 203 0.23 -16.32 -7.23
C ALA A 203 1.24 -15.20 -7.55
N LEU A 204 1.07 -13.99 -7.00
CA LEU A 204 2.01 -12.87 -7.19
C LEU A 204 3.25 -12.99 -6.28
N VAL A 205 3.10 -13.56 -5.09
CA VAL A 205 4.16 -13.65 -4.07
C VAL A 205 5.41 -14.37 -4.60
N PRO A 206 5.34 -15.56 -5.26
CA PRO A 206 6.53 -16.22 -5.82
C PRO A 206 7.32 -15.38 -6.83
N LEU A 207 6.65 -14.53 -7.62
CA LEU A 207 7.31 -13.67 -8.60
C LEU A 207 8.14 -12.60 -7.87
N GLN A 208 7.52 -11.86 -6.94
CA GLN A 208 8.22 -10.82 -6.20
C GLN A 208 9.31 -11.39 -5.26
N LYS A 209 9.14 -12.62 -4.76
CA LYS A 209 10.23 -13.35 -4.07
C LYS A 209 11.41 -13.61 -5.01
N SER A 210 11.17 -13.98 -6.28
CA SER A 210 12.23 -14.11 -7.29
C SER A 210 12.92 -12.77 -7.58
N ASP A 211 12.18 -11.66 -7.57
CA ASP A 211 12.73 -10.32 -7.76
C ASP A 211 13.69 -9.94 -6.64
N VAL A 212 13.30 -10.17 -5.38
CA VAL A 212 14.17 -9.92 -4.21
C VAL A 212 15.44 -10.77 -4.31
N SER A 213 15.33 -12.08 -4.60
CA SER A 213 16.50 -12.95 -4.76
C SER A 213 17.40 -12.48 -5.90
N TYR A 214 16.83 -12.08 -7.05
CA TYR A 214 17.59 -11.59 -8.20
C TYR A 214 18.33 -10.28 -7.88
N ILE A 215 17.65 -9.31 -7.26
CA ILE A 215 18.26 -8.02 -6.88
C ILE A 215 19.31 -8.22 -5.78
N TYR A 216 19.06 -9.09 -4.81
CA TYR A 216 20.03 -9.45 -3.78
C TYR A 216 21.31 -10.04 -4.39
N ASP A 217 21.17 -11.02 -5.29
CA ASP A 217 22.31 -11.61 -6.01
C ASP A 217 23.05 -10.56 -6.88
N VAL A 218 22.33 -9.68 -7.58
CA VAL A 218 22.93 -8.60 -8.38
C VAL A 218 23.76 -7.67 -7.49
N ILE A 219 23.22 -7.18 -6.37
CA ILE A 219 23.91 -6.25 -5.48
C ILE A 219 25.14 -6.89 -4.84
N GLN A 220 25.03 -8.14 -4.38
CA GLN A 220 26.17 -8.89 -3.82
C GLN A 220 27.30 -9.09 -4.84
N ASN A 221 26.97 -9.41 -6.10
CA ASN A 221 27.98 -9.71 -7.14
C ASN A 221 28.50 -8.45 -7.88
N GLN A 222 27.75 -7.35 -7.90
CA GLN A 222 28.08 -6.14 -8.69
C GLN A 222 28.48 -4.93 -7.83
N HIS A 223 28.71 -5.12 -6.52
CA HIS A 223 29.06 -4.08 -5.54
C HIS A 223 30.12 -3.05 -5.99
N ASN A 224 31.11 -3.48 -6.79
CA ASN A 224 32.22 -2.64 -7.28
C ASN A 224 32.00 -2.04 -8.68
N LEU A 225 30.83 -2.24 -9.31
CA LEU A 225 30.55 -1.80 -10.69
C LEU A 225 29.81 -0.45 -10.78
N ASN A 226 29.20 0.01 -9.68
CA ASN A 226 28.50 1.29 -9.60
C ASN A 226 28.85 1.98 -8.27
N ILE A 227 29.02 3.30 -8.28
CA ILE A 227 29.43 4.09 -7.11
C ILE A 227 28.39 4.05 -5.97
N ILE A 228 27.10 3.97 -6.29
CA ILE A 228 26.01 3.80 -5.32
C ILE A 228 26.12 2.42 -4.67
N PHE A 229 26.43 1.37 -5.44
CA PHE A 229 26.56 0.00 -4.90
C PHE A 229 27.78 -0.09 -3.99
N SER A 230 28.89 0.54 -4.35
CA SER A 230 30.10 0.56 -3.50
C SER A 230 29.90 1.29 -2.16
N ALA A 231 28.93 2.21 -2.09
CA ALA A 231 28.50 2.89 -0.86
C ALA A 231 27.52 2.05 0.00
N MET A 232 27.13 0.85 -0.44
CA MET A 232 26.31 -0.08 0.35
C MET A 232 27.17 -0.88 1.34
N ASP A 233 26.75 -0.94 2.60
CA ASP A 233 27.27 -1.89 3.59
C ASP A 233 26.44 -3.18 3.55
N LEU A 234 26.96 -4.19 2.86
CA LEU A 234 26.28 -5.49 2.69
C LEU A 234 26.38 -6.41 3.92
N ASN A 235 26.95 -5.95 5.04
CA ASN A 235 26.90 -6.64 6.33
C ASN A 235 25.73 -6.16 7.22
N HIS A 236 25.09 -5.05 6.83
CA HIS A 236 23.97 -4.44 7.55
C HIS A 236 22.82 -4.20 6.58
N ILE A 237 22.13 -5.27 6.22
CA ILE A 237 20.99 -5.28 5.32
C ILE A 237 19.70 -5.49 6.13
N GLY A 238 18.73 -4.62 5.95
CA GLY A 238 17.37 -4.79 6.43
C GLY A 238 16.32 -4.79 5.31
N ILE A 239 15.08 -5.01 5.71
CA ILE A 239 13.92 -5.03 4.81
C ILE A 239 12.77 -4.23 5.40
N PHE A 240 11.98 -3.54 4.57
CA PHE A 240 10.64 -3.10 4.96
C PHE A 240 9.68 -3.10 3.78
N GLY A 241 8.39 -3.31 3.99
CA GLY A 241 7.44 -3.30 2.89
C GLY A 241 6.01 -3.09 3.34
N HIS A 242 5.20 -2.52 2.45
CA HIS A 242 3.79 -2.25 2.72
C HIS A 242 2.89 -3.34 2.12
N SER A 243 1.84 -3.74 2.82
CA SER A 243 0.79 -4.62 2.27
C SER A 243 1.35 -5.92 1.69
N LEU A 244 1.12 -6.20 0.40
CA LEU A 244 1.70 -7.32 -0.34
C LEU A 244 3.25 -7.31 -0.31
N GLY A 245 3.90 -6.15 -0.41
CA GLY A 245 5.36 -6.04 -0.34
C GLY A 245 5.91 -6.41 1.04
N GLY A 246 5.19 -6.07 2.11
CA GLY A 246 5.51 -6.52 3.47
C GLY A 246 5.38 -8.03 3.63
N ARG A 247 4.29 -8.61 3.10
CA ARG A 247 4.06 -10.06 3.01
C ARG A 247 5.20 -10.78 2.27
N VAL A 248 5.64 -10.26 1.12
CA VAL A 248 6.73 -10.82 0.32
C VAL A 248 8.06 -10.81 1.08
N LEU A 249 8.46 -9.66 1.65
CA LEU A 249 9.75 -9.54 2.34
C LEU A 249 9.82 -10.36 3.63
N ALA A 250 8.70 -10.48 4.36
CA ALA A 250 8.56 -11.41 5.47
C ALA A 250 8.77 -12.86 5.02
N ASP A 251 8.16 -13.27 3.91
CA ASP A 251 8.35 -14.61 3.34
C ASP A 251 9.80 -14.88 2.90
N VAL A 252 10.46 -13.93 2.22
CA VAL A 252 11.89 -14.06 1.86
C VAL A 252 12.75 -14.20 3.11
N SER A 253 12.41 -13.50 4.20
CA SER A 253 13.16 -13.54 5.46
C SER A 253 13.07 -14.89 6.17
N HIS A 254 11.95 -15.60 6.05
CA HIS A 254 11.83 -16.97 6.57
C HIS A 254 12.53 -17.99 5.68
N ASP A 255 12.47 -17.83 4.35
CA ASP A 255 13.21 -18.67 3.40
C ASP A 255 14.73 -18.49 3.53
N HIS A 256 15.18 -17.28 3.86
CA HIS A 256 16.58 -16.86 3.91
C HIS A 256 16.95 -16.14 5.23
N PRO A 257 16.93 -16.84 6.38
CA PRO A 257 17.03 -16.24 7.72
C PRO A 257 18.39 -15.62 8.08
N THR A 258 19.34 -15.59 7.14
CA THR A 258 20.67 -14.99 7.30
C THR A 258 20.96 -13.84 6.33
N TRP A 259 20.07 -13.53 5.38
CA TRP A 259 20.26 -12.43 4.43
C TRP A 259 20.08 -11.05 5.08
N PHE A 260 19.17 -10.94 6.05
CA PHE A 260 18.78 -9.70 6.68
C PHE A 260 19.04 -9.72 8.20
N GLN A 261 19.33 -8.56 8.78
CA GLN A 261 19.66 -8.39 10.20
C GLN A 261 18.59 -7.63 10.98
N ALA A 262 17.69 -6.92 10.29
CA ALA A 262 16.53 -6.25 10.88
C ALA A 262 15.40 -6.16 9.84
N GLY A 263 14.14 -6.27 10.26
CA GLY A 263 13.02 -6.18 9.32
C GLY A 263 11.79 -5.48 9.87
N ALA A 264 11.04 -4.84 8.98
CA ALA A 264 9.76 -4.25 9.32
C ALA A 264 8.68 -4.56 8.27
N THR A 265 7.42 -4.44 8.65
CA THR A 265 6.30 -4.43 7.69
C THR A 265 5.28 -3.39 8.05
N LEU A 266 4.76 -2.73 7.04
CA LEU A 266 3.69 -1.74 7.15
C LEU A 266 2.39 -2.43 6.71
N ASP A 267 1.47 -2.63 7.64
CA ASP A 267 0.12 -3.18 7.46
C ASP A 267 0.07 -4.40 6.50
N ILE A 268 0.68 -5.52 6.92
CA ILE A 268 0.83 -6.73 6.10
C ILE A 268 -0.48 -7.11 5.42
N GLY A 269 -0.40 -7.38 4.12
CA GLY A 269 -1.53 -7.81 3.31
C GLY A 269 -2.08 -9.19 3.69
N TRP A 270 -2.88 -9.76 2.78
CA TRP A 270 -3.50 -11.07 3.00
C TRP A 270 -2.46 -12.20 3.03
N ASP A 271 -2.67 -13.15 3.94
CA ASP A 271 -1.79 -14.30 4.18
C ASP A 271 -2.60 -15.48 4.74
N GLU A 272 -2.91 -16.48 3.90
CA GLU A 272 -3.61 -17.71 4.32
C GLU A 272 -2.68 -18.73 4.99
N THR A 273 -1.36 -18.65 4.77
CA THR A 273 -0.40 -19.60 5.37
C THR A 273 0.07 -19.13 6.75
N HIS A 274 -0.28 -17.90 7.14
CA HIS A 274 0.21 -17.18 8.31
C HIS A 274 1.73 -16.98 8.36
N HIS A 275 2.45 -17.41 7.31
CA HIS A 275 3.89 -17.53 7.33
C HIS A 275 4.59 -16.19 7.59
N SER A 276 4.04 -15.07 7.10
CA SER A 276 4.61 -13.72 7.28
C SER A 276 4.38 -13.11 8.67
N ARG A 277 3.64 -13.81 9.53
CA ARG A 277 3.28 -13.39 10.89
C ARG A 277 3.84 -14.36 11.94
N ASN A 278 4.60 -15.36 11.50
CA ASN A 278 5.39 -16.23 12.36
C ASN A 278 6.57 -15.47 12.97
N LYS A 279 7.11 -15.98 14.08
CA LYS A 279 8.26 -15.36 14.75
C LYS A 279 9.51 -15.33 13.87
N PHE A 280 10.23 -14.22 13.94
CA PHE A 280 11.51 -14.04 13.27
C PHE A 280 12.66 -14.41 14.20
N THR A 281 13.74 -14.95 13.64
CA THR A 281 14.98 -15.29 14.37
C THR A 281 15.93 -14.10 14.52
N PHE A 282 15.55 -12.95 13.96
CA PHE A 282 16.24 -11.67 14.04
C PHE A 282 15.23 -10.57 14.42
N PRO A 283 15.68 -9.37 14.83
CA PRO A 283 14.80 -8.27 15.21
C PRO A 283 13.79 -7.92 14.11
N PHE A 284 12.50 -7.81 14.48
CA PHE A 284 11.43 -7.59 13.51
C PHE A 284 10.32 -6.70 14.05
N MET A 285 9.73 -5.84 13.22
CA MET A 285 8.65 -4.93 13.63
C MET A 285 7.47 -4.93 12.65
N HIS A 286 6.30 -5.33 13.12
CA HIS A 286 5.06 -5.13 12.41
C HIS A 286 4.43 -3.81 12.85
N GLU A 287 4.36 -2.82 11.96
CA GLU A 287 3.47 -1.67 12.13
C GLU A 287 2.14 -1.96 11.46
N ILE A 288 1.01 -1.72 12.12
CA ILE A 288 -0.33 -1.98 11.57
C ILE A 288 -1.31 -0.83 11.86
N CYS A 289 -2.35 -0.73 11.03
CA CYS A 289 -3.36 0.31 11.16
C CYS A 289 -4.35 0.06 12.32
N ALA A 290 -5.12 1.10 12.64
CA ALA A 290 -6.18 1.04 13.64
C ALA A 290 -7.35 0.15 13.19
N ASN A 291 -7.69 0.21 11.89
CA ASN A 291 -8.81 -0.52 11.33
C ASN A 291 -8.47 -1.98 11.03
N ARG A 292 -8.88 -2.88 11.93
CA ARG A 292 -8.64 -4.32 11.80
C ARG A 292 -9.85 -5.15 11.39
N LYS A 293 -11.00 -4.52 11.09
CA LYS A 293 -12.30 -5.23 11.00
C LYS A 293 -12.52 -6.03 9.72
N LEU A 294 -11.63 -5.91 8.74
CA LEU A 294 -11.64 -6.69 7.49
C LEU A 294 -10.87 -8.02 7.57
N ILE A 295 -10.39 -8.43 8.73
CA ILE A 295 -9.67 -9.70 8.88
C ILE A 295 -10.39 -10.57 9.90
N SER A 296 -10.79 -11.76 9.46
CA SER A 296 -11.74 -12.67 10.10
C SER A 296 -11.39 -13.00 11.57
N PRO A 297 -12.20 -12.67 12.59
CA PRO A 297 -12.00 -13.13 13.98
C PRO A 297 -11.79 -14.65 14.22
N GLU A 298 -12.25 -15.55 13.35
CA GLU A 298 -11.93 -16.99 13.36
C GLU A 298 -10.50 -17.29 12.86
N LEU A 299 -9.89 -16.35 12.12
CA LEU A 299 -8.46 -16.26 11.83
C LEU A 299 -7.88 -15.03 12.56
N PRO A 300 -7.83 -15.04 13.90
CA PRO A 300 -7.27 -13.91 14.65
C PRO A 300 -5.91 -13.55 14.06
N VAL A 301 -5.65 -12.26 13.82
CA VAL A 301 -4.38 -11.80 13.27
C VAL A 301 -3.30 -11.89 14.34
N THR A 302 -2.89 -13.12 14.61
CA THR A 302 -1.86 -13.49 15.56
C THR A 302 -0.51 -13.25 14.91
N PHE A 303 0.22 -12.29 15.46
CA PHE A 303 1.64 -12.13 15.23
C PHE A 303 2.37 -12.92 16.32
N GLU A 304 3.14 -13.94 15.93
CA GLU A 304 4.04 -14.61 16.86
C GLU A 304 5.28 -13.75 17.05
N LEU A 305 5.43 -13.10 18.19
CA LEU A 305 6.60 -12.25 18.46
C LEU A 305 7.72 -13.05 19.15
N GLY A 306 8.85 -13.21 18.47
CA GLY A 306 10.10 -13.70 19.03
C GLY A 306 10.85 -12.65 19.90
N ASP A 307 12.07 -12.98 20.31
CA ASP A 307 12.95 -12.01 20.99
C ASP A 307 13.24 -10.81 20.07
N ASN A 308 13.16 -9.59 20.60
CA ASN A 308 13.28 -8.35 19.81
C ASN A 308 12.28 -8.26 18.62
N ASN A 309 11.12 -8.91 18.74
CA ASN A 309 10.02 -8.73 17.79
C ASN A 309 8.95 -7.82 18.39
N TYR A 310 8.38 -6.95 17.55
CA TYR A 310 7.50 -5.86 17.92
C TYR A 310 6.22 -5.86 17.09
N LEU A 311 5.09 -5.55 17.72
CA LEU A 311 3.84 -5.19 17.04
C LEU A 311 3.45 -3.78 17.50
N VAL A 312 3.61 -2.82 16.60
CA VAL A 312 3.30 -1.40 16.75
C VAL A 312 1.97 -1.12 16.06
N VAL A 313 1.14 -0.30 16.69
CA VAL A 313 -0.18 0.03 16.16
C VAL A 313 -0.36 1.53 16.15
N ILE A 314 -0.68 2.05 14.97
CA ILE A 314 -0.87 3.49 14.76
C ILE A 314 -2.29 3.88 15.19
N ALA A 315 -2.54 3.89 16.50
CA ALA A 315 -3.79 4.33 17.11
C ALA A 315 -3.60 4.77 18.58
N PRO A 316 -4.38 5.74 19.09
CA PRO A 316 -4.29 6.20 20.47
C PRO A 316 -4.52 5.15 21.56
N ASN A 317 -5.21 4.06 21.25
CA ASN A 317 -5.47 2.92 22.13
C ASN A 317 -6.08 1.76 21.34
N GLU A 318 -6.20 0.58 21.97
CA GLU A 318 -6.79 -0.62 21.36
C GLU A 318 -8.25 -0.46 20.93
N GLN A 319 -9.00 0.48 21.51
CA GLN A 319 -10.42 0.70 21.23
C GLN A 319 -10.67 1.65 20.06
N ASN A 320 -9.67 2.43 19.65
CA ASN A 320 -9.78 3.30 18.49
C ASN A 320 -9.46 2.51 17.22
N HIS A 321 -10.50 2.17 16.47
CA HIS A 321 -10.41 1.44 15.20
C HIS A 321 -10.55 2.34 13.96
N THR A 322 -10.66 3.66 14.13
CA THR A 322 -10.90 4.60 13.04
C THR A 322 -9.73 5.56 12.79
N TYR A 323 -8.73 5.60 13.68
CA TYR A 323 -7.62 6.56 13.61
C TYR A 323 -6.77 6.44 12.34
N SER A 324 -6.28 5.24 12.01
CA SER A 324 -5.46 4.98 10.82
C SER A 324 -5.96 3.76 10.05
N TYR A 325 -5.75 3.78 8.75
CA TYR A 325 -6.19 2.80 7.76
C TYR A 325 -4.98 2.40 6.89
N HIS A 326 -5.14 1.33 6.11
CA HIS A 326 -4.13 0.81 5.20
C HIS A 326 -3.39 1.88 4.40
N ALA A 327 -4.12 2.83 3.80
CA ALA A 327 -3.52 3.83 2.92
C ALA A 327 -2.70 4.92 3.62
N ASN A 328 -2.75 5.02 4.96
CA ASN A 328 -1.91 5.97 5.70
C ASN A 328 -0.42 5.57 5.74
N PHE A 329 -0.08 4.33 5.37
CA PHE A 329 1.32 3.86 5.28
C PHE A 329 2.01 4.26 3.96
N ALA A 330 1.32 4.98 3.09
CA ALA A 330 1.85 5.61 1.89
C ALA A 330 1.62 7.13 1.94
N ASP A 331 2.17 7.85 0.97
CA ASP A 331 2.16 9.32 0.93
C ASP A 331 0.75 9.92 0.81
N TYR A 332 -0.29 9.12 0.52
CA TYR A 332 -1.69 9.53 0.69
C TYR A 332 -1.98 10.15 2.06
N SER A 333 -1.29 9.70 3.11
CA SER A 333 -1.43 10.25 4.46
C SER A 333 -1.16 11.76 4.51
N THR A 334 -0.21 12.29 3.72
CA THR A 334 0.08 13.73 3.66
C THR A 334 -0.52 14.40 2.43
N LEU A 335 -0.62 13.68 1.31
CA LEU A 335 -1.25 14.16 0.07
C LEU A 335 -2.76 14.42 0.21
N GLN A 336 -3.45 13.83 1.19
CA GLN A 336 -4.87 14.10 1.45
C GLN A 336 -5.19 15.58 1.66
N TYR A 337 -4.22 16.36 2.15
CA TYR A 337 -4.37 17.80 2.40
C TYR A 337 -4.19 18.66 1.14
N MET A 338 -3.90 18.05 0.00
CA MET A 338 -3.86 18.75 -1.28
C MET A 338 -5.27 19.12 -1.73
N PRO A 339 -5.51 20.33 -2.28
CA PRO A 339 -6.84 20.73 -2.73
C PRO A 339 -7.53 19.71 -3.63
N ALA A 340 -6.83 19.12 -4.61
CA ALA A 340 -7.43 18.12 -5.49
C ALA A 340 -7.81 16.81 -4.78
N PHE A 341 -7.03 16.38 -3.79
CA PHE A 341 -7.33 15.20 -2.97
C PHE A 341 -8.39 15.48 -1.91
N ASP A 342 -8.35 16.63 -1.25
CA ASP A 342 -9.35 17.07 -0.26
C ASP A 342 -10.72 17.22 -0.93
N THR A 343 -10.78 17.88 -2.09
CA THR A 343 -11.98 17.94 -2.94
C THR A 343 -12.46 16.53 -3.32
N PHE A 344 -11.57 15.64 -3.76
CA PHE A 344 -11.92 14.26 -4.15
C PHE A 344 -12.45 13.42 -2.97
N LEU A 345 -11.78 13.44 -1.82
CA LEU A 345 -12.14 12.68 -0.63
C LEU A 345 -13.42 13.22 0.02
N THR A 346 -13.57 14.55 0.11
CA THR A 346 -14.80 15.20 0.56
C THR A 346 -15.95 14.85 -0.36
N TYR A 347 -15.76 14.95 -1.68
CA TYR A 347 -16.76 14.60 -2.67
C TYR A 347 -17.19 13.12 -2.57
N ALA A 348 -16.24 12.18 -2.53
CA ALA A 348 -16.53 10.75 -2.40
C ALA A 348 -17.33 10.44 -1.13
N LYS A 349 -16.94 11.05 0.00
CA LYS A 349 -17.63 10.92 1.30
C LYS A 349 -19.03 11.53 1.28
N GLU A 350 -19.19 12.72 0.70
CA GLU A 350 -20.49 13.39 0.59
C GLU A 350 -21.45 12.63 -0.34
N GLN A 351 -20.99 12.14 -1.50
CA GLN A 351 -21.83 11.33 -2.39
C GLN A 351 -22.26 10.02 -1.72
N SER A 352 -21.33 9.29 -1.11
CA SER A 352 -21.62 8.08 -0.32
C SER A 352 -22.74 8.31 0.71
N ILE A 353 -22.68 9.42 1.45
CA ILE A 353 -23.69 9.77 2.47
C ILE A 353 -25.02 10.21 1.82
N LYS A 354 -24.97 11.00 0.74
CA LYS A 354 -26.15 11.61 0.09
C LYS A 354 -26.98 10.62 -0.73
N GLU A 355 -26.33 9.75 -1.50
CA GLU A 355 -27.00 8.75 -2.32
C GLU A 355 -27.38 7.50 -1.50
N GLY A 356 -26.59 7.21 -0.46
CA GLY A 356 -26.70 6.00 0.34
C GLY A 356 -26.43 4.73 -0.48
N PHE A 357 -26.76 3.58 0.10
CA PHE A 357 -26.62 2.29 -0.56
C PHE A 357 -27.83 1.39 -0.33
N ASP A 358 -27.99 0.40 -1.19
CA ASP A 358 -28.86 -0.76 -1.00
C ASP A 358 -28.04 -2.02 -0.75
N VAL A 359 -28.64 -3.01 -0.10
CA VAL A 359 -28.15 -4.39 -0.03
C VAL A 359 -29.16 -5.29 -0.72
N LYS A 360 -28.70 -6.16 -1.61
CA LYS A 360 -29.52 -7.19 -2.26
C LYS A 360 -28.93 -8.56 -2.01
N ILE A 361 -29.77 -9.50 -1.62
CA ILE A 361 -29.40 -10.89 -1.35
C ILE A 361 -30.13 -11.77 -2.36
N MET A 362 -29.39 -12.53 -3.16
CA MET A 362 -29.89 -13.24 -4.34
C MET A 362 -29.43 -14.70 -4.34
N LEU A 363 -30.16 -15.58 -5.06
CA LEU A 363 -29.78 -16.98 -5.31
C LEU A 363 -29.41 -17.23 -6.79
N HIS A 364 -29.35 -16.17 -7.60
CA HIS A 364 -29.03 -16.19 -9.01
C HIS A 364 -28.19 -14.98 -9.40
N GLU A 365 -27.37 -15.14 -10.46
CA GLU A 365 -26.68 -14.02 -11.11
C GLU A 365 -27.69 -13.01 -11.64
N LEU A 366 -27.41 -11.71 -11.46
CA LEU A 366 -28.29 -10.65 -11.90
C LEU A 366 -28.54 -10.70 -13.40
N THR A 367 -29.81 -10.71 -13.79
CA THR A 367 -30.18 -10.46 -15.19
C THR A 367 -29.87 -9.01 -15.58
N GLU A 368 -29.73 -8.76 -16.89
CA GLU A 368 -29.57 -7.41 -17.44
C GLU A 368 -30.65 -6.45 -16.92
N LYS A 369 -31.91 -6.90 -16.90
CA LYS A 369 -33.08 -6.14 -16.41
C LYS A 369 -33.07 -5.89 -14.89
N GLU A 370 -32.43 -6.75 -14.10
CA GLU A 370 -32.23 -6.49 -12.67
C GLU A 370 -31.06 -5.53 -12.43
N THR A 371 -30.04 -5.60 -13.27
CA THR A 371 -28.87 -4.70 -13.30
C THR A 371 -29.27 -3.27 -13.68
N GLU A 372 -30.14 -3.10 -14.68
CA GLU A 372 -30.76 -1.82 -15.07
C GLU A 372 -31.50 -1.11 -13.92
N ARG A 373 -31.90 -1.84 -12.87
CA ARG A 373 -32.60 -1.28 -11.70
C ARG A 373 -31.65 -0.79 -10.61
N LEU A 374 -30.35 -0.99 -10.73
CA LEU A 374 -29.35 -0.63 -9.72
C LEU A 374 -28.87 0.82 -9.89
N ILE A 375 -29.78 1.76 -9.65
CA ILE A 375 -29.64 3.20 -9.95
C ILE A 375 -28.89 4.03 -8.89
N LYS A 376 -28.24 3.37 -7.93
CA LYS A 376 -27.34 3.93 -6.89
C LYS A 376 -26.42 2.82 -6.37
N THR A 377 -25.57 3.08 -5.37
CA THR A 377 -24.77 2.03 -4.71
C THR A 377 -25.63 0.82 -4.35
N THR A 378 -25.27 -0.36 -4.83
CA THR A 378 -25.91 -1.61 -4.41
C THR A 378 -24.84 -2.66 -4.14
N TYR A 379 -24.80 -3.16 -2.90
CA TYR A 379 -24.05 -4.34 -2.54
C TYR A 379 -24.91 -5.57 -2.84
N VAL A 380 -24.46 -6.39 -3.77
CA VAL A 380 -25.18 -7.59 -4.22
C VAL A 380 -24.46 -8.81 -3.67
N LEU A 381 -25.18 -9.60 -2.90
CA LEU A 381 -24.69 -10.79 -2.20
C LEU A 381 -25.40 -12.00 -2.81
N ILE A 382 -24.69 -12.82 -3.57
CA ILE A 382 -25.26 -13.93 -4.34
C ILE A 382 -24.80 -15.25 -3.75
N LYS A 383 -25.73 -16.17 -3.46
CA LYS A 383 -25.39 -17.55 -3.09
C LYS A 383 -25.49 -18.48 -4.29
N MET A 384 -24.39 -19.12 -4.69
CA MET A 384 -24.35 -20.13 -5.75
C MET A 384 -23.56 -21.36 -5.30
N ASN A 385 -24.07 -22.55 -5.59
CA ASN A 385 -23.44 -23.83 -5.26
C ASN A 385 -23.07 -24.03 -3.76
N GLY A 386 -23.67 -23.24 -2.86
CA GLY A 386 -23.37 -23.25 -1.43
C GLY A 386 -22.50 -22.07 -0.97
N GLU A 387 -21.74 -21.46 -1.88
CA GLU A 387 -20.83 -20.34 -1.63
C GLU A 387 -21.52 -18.99 -1.81
N TRP A 388 -21.09 -17.99 -1.03
CA TRP A 388 -21.53 -16.61 -1.15
C TRP A 388 -20.51 -15.77 -1.92
N ARG A 389 -20.98 -14.81 -2.72
CA ARG A 389 -20.15 -13.85 -3.49
C ARG A 389 -20.69 -12.44 -3.32
N GLY A 390 -19.79 -11.47 -3.19
CA GLY A 390 -20.13 -10.06 -3.11
C GLY A 390 -19.79 -9.33 -4.40
N SER A 391 -20.62 -8.36 -4.79
CA SER A 391 -20.34 -7.42 -5.89
C SER A 391 -20.86 -6.04 -5.54
N ILE A 392 -20.14 -4.99 -5.95
CA ILE A 392 -20.58 -3.60 -5.80
C ILE A 392 -21.04 -3.07 -7.15
N TYR A 393 -22.30 -2.65 -7.22
CA TYR A 393 -22.94 -2.05 -8.39
C TYR A 393 -23.23 -0.57 -8.18
N VAL A 394 -23.16 0.18 -9.26
CA VAL A 394 -23.20 1.64 -9.29
C VAL A 394 -23.81 2.07 -10.59
N ASN A 395 -24.96 2.76 -10.55
CA ASN A 395 -25.60 3.31 -11.74
C ASN A 395 -25.61 2.27 -12.89
N GLN A 396 -26.07 1.05 -12.55
CA GLN A 396 -26.18 -0.14 -13.41
C GLN A 396 -24.85 -0.81 -13.80
N ALA A 397 -23.69 -0.21 -13.53
CA ALA A 397 -22.38 -0.80 -13.81
C ALA A 397 -21.80 -1.55 -12.59
N LYS A 398 -21.41 -2.82 -12.77
CA LYS A 398 -20.63 -3.57 -11.78
C LYS A 398 -19.22 -2.98 -11.70
N GLN A 399 -18.78 -2.58 -10.52
CA GLN A 399 -17.48 -1.96 -10.29
C GLN A 399 -16.42 -3.00 -9.92
N THR A 400 -16.71 -3.77 -8.87
CA THR A 400 -15.83 -4.83 -8.38
C THR A 400 -16.65 -5.98 -7.82
N ASP A 401 -16.05 -7.17 -7.86
CA ASP A 401 -16.41 -8.26 -6.99
C ASP A 401 -15.62 -8.14 -5.67
N PHE A 402 -16.13 -8.72 -4.59
CA PHE A 402 -15.42 -8.90 -3.34
C PHE A 402 -15.77 -10.26 -2.75
N ASP A 403 -14.79 -10.91 -2.14
CA ASP A 403 -15.04 -12.11 -1.36
C ASP A 403 -15.82 -11.71 -0.09
N VAL A 404 -16.91 -12.40 0.25
CA VAL A 404 -17.62 -12.12 1.50
C VAL A 404 -16.91 -12.73 2.70
N ASN A 405 -16.08 -13.76 2.48
CA ASN A 405 -15.43 -14.53 3.53
C ASN A 405 -14.34 -13.72 4.25
N ILE A 406 -13.78 -12.70 3.60
CA ILE A 406 -12.83 -11.77 4.25
C ILE A 406 -13.51 -10.91 5.33
N ILE A 407 -14.81 -10.63 5.22
CA ILE A 407 -15.57 -9.84 6.20
C ILE A 407 -16.34 -10.81 7.09
N GLU A 408 -15.76 -11.26 8.21
CA GLU A 408 -16.40 -12.29 9.03
C GLU A 408 -17.79 -11.93 9.54
N GLY A 409 -18.01 -10.69 9.99
CA GLY A 409 -19.34 -10.28 10.44
C GLY A 409 -20.39 -10.50 9.33
N LEU A 410 -20.01 -10.23 8.08
CA LEU A 410 -20.82 -10.48 6.90
C LEU A 410 -20.94 -11.98 6.61
N ARG A 411 -19.84 -12.75 6.65
CA ARG A 411 -19.84 -14.21 6.48
C ARG A 411 -20.73 -14.90 7.50
N MET A 412 -20.56 -14.66 8.80
CA MET A 412 -21.39 -15.19 9.88
C MET A 412 -22.87 -14.83 9.70
N ALA A 413 -23.16 -13.58 9.32
CA ALA A 413 -24.52 -13.15 9.06
C ALA A 413 -25.13 -13.89 7.86
N LEU A 414 -24.37 -14.09 6.78
CA LEU A 414 -24.77 -14.84 5.58
C LEU A 414 -24.85 -16.36 5.81
N ASP A 415 -24.01 -16.93 6.67
CA ASP A 415 -24.03 -18.34 7.08
C ASP A 415 -25.26 -18.64 7.95
N SER A 416 -25.71 -17.67 8.76
CA SER A 416 -26.97 -17.78 9.52
C SER A 416 -28.20 -17.93 8.62
N LEU A 417 -28.14 -17.48 7.36
CA LEU A 417 -29.20 -17.64 6.36
C LEU A 417 -29.20 -19.00 5.66
N SER A 418 -28.20 -19.85 5.90
CA SER A 418 -27.79 -20.93 4.99
C SER A 418 -28.86 -21.94 4.57
N ASN A 419 -29.94 -22.08 5.33
CA ASN A 419 -31.05 -23.01 5.11
C ASN A 419 -32.40 -22.35 4.68
N LYS A 420 -32.41 -21.07 4.31
CA LYS A 420 -33.64 -20.32 3.95
C LYS A 420 -33.64 -19.81 2.51
N SER A 421 -34.83 -19.72 1.91
CA SER A 421 -35.04 -19.02 0.64
C SER A 421 -34.94 -17.51 0.87
N THR A 422 -34.19 -16.81 0.01
CA THR A 422 -33.97 -15.36 0.05
C THR A 422 -35.25 -14.55 -0.09
N ASP A 423 -36.29 -15.12 -0.70
CA ASP A 423 -37.54 -14.44 -1.04
C ASP A 423 -38.44 -14.19 0.20
N LYS A 424 -37.98 -14.58 1.39
CA LYS A 424 -38.70 -14.46 2.68
C LYS A 424 -37.80 -14.09 3.87
N LEU A 425 -36.70 -13.38 3.64
CA LEU A 425 -35.89 -12.83 4.73
C LEU A 425 -36.63 -11.67 5.40
N SER A 426 -36.70 -11.68 6.73
CA SER A 426 -37.23 -10.57 7.53
C SER A 426 -36.17 -9.52 7.82
N ASP A 427 -36.60 -8.28 8.14
CA ASP A 427 -35.68 -7.18 8.43
C ASP A 427 -34.66 -7.51 9.53
N VAL A 428 -35.08 -8.28 10.55
CA VAL A 428 -34.23 -8.75 11.67
C VAL A 428 -33.12 -9.72 11.22
N GLU A 429 -33.36 -10.48 10.14
CA GLU A 429 -32.37 -11.41 9.57
C GLU A 429 -31.42 -10.69 8.61
N VAL A 430 -31.85 -9.57 8.04
CA VAL A 430 -31.06 -8.73 7.12
C VAL A 430 -30.26 -7.66 7.87
N GLU A 431 -30.71 -7.22 9.05
CA GLU A 431 -30.05 -6.20 9.87
C GLU A 431 -28.55 -6.47 10.15
N PRO A 432 -28.12 -7.69 10.53
CA PRO A 432 -26.70 -7.98 10.71
C PRO A 432 -25.89 -7.82 9.41
N ILE A 433 -26.45 -8.24 8.27
CA ILE A 433 -25.81 -8.10 6.95
C ILE A 433 -25.67 -6.62 6.58
N VAL A 434 -26.74 -5.84 6.73
CA VAL A 434 -26.75 -4.40 6.43
C VAL A 434 -25.79 -3.65 7.34
N LYS A 435 -25.67 -4.01 8.61
CA LYS A 435 -24.70 -3.43 9.55
C LYS A 435 -23.26 -3.63 9.06
N GLU A 436 -22.90 -4.83 8.62
CA GLU A 436 -21.53 -5.13 8.19
C GLU A 436 -21.22 -4.52 6.81
N ILE A 437 -22.20 -4.48 5.90
CA ILE A 437 -22.09 -3.69 4.67
C ILE A 437 -22.01 -2.18 4.96
N THR A 438 -22.67 -1.67 6.01
CA THR A 438 -22.53 -0.26 6.43
C THR A 438 -21.09 0.06 6.84
N LEU A 439 -20.42 -0.86 7.53
CA LEU A 439 -19.01 -0.72 7.92
C LEU A 439 -18.10 -0.75 6.68
N LEU A 440 -18.31 -1.70 5.77
CA LEU A 440 -17.62 -1.77 4.48
C LEU A 440 -17.79 -0.47 3.66
N HIS A 441 -19.02 0.04 3.54
CA HIS A 441 -19.33 1.24 2.78
C HIS A 441 -18.65 2.49 3.38
N LYS A 442 -18.72 2.67 4.70
CA LYS A 442 -18.04 3.77 5.40
C LYS A 442 -16.52 3.73 5.24
N MET A 443 -15.93 2.54 5.20
CA MET A 443 -14.50 2.36 4.98
C MET A 443 -14.08 2.72 3.56
N LEU A 444 -14.83 2.28 2.54
CA LEU A 444 -14.62 2.67 1.15
C LEU A 444 -14.76 4.19 0.94
N ALA A 445 -15.63 4.84 1.72
CA ALA A 445 -15.83 6.29 1.71
C ALA A 445 -14.82 7.10 2.56
N ALA A 446 -13.92 6.44 3.31
CA ALA A 446 -12.94 7.09 4.18
C ALA A 446 -11.62 6.27 4.27
N PRO A 447 -10.84 6.18 3.19
CA PRO A 447 -9.70 5.26 3.07
C PRO A 447 -8.48 5.59 3.96
N LEU A 448 -8.49 6.73 4.66
CA LEU A 448 -7.36 7.28 5.43
C LEU A 448 -7.67 7.53 6.92
N GLY A 449 -8.81 7.04 7.40
CA GLY A 449 -9.24 7.20 8.80
C GLY A 449 -9.58 8.62 9.23
N GLU A 450 -9.62 8.81 10.55
CA GLU A 450 -9.97 10.07 11.23
C GLU A 450 -8.75 10.76 11.87
N GLY A 451 -7.59 10.09 11.90
CA GLY A 451 -6.36 10.62 12.45
C GLY A 451 -5.71 11.68 11.56
N ASN A 452 -4.87 12.53 12.15
CA ASN A 452 -4.11 13.50 11.38
C ASN A 452 -2.98 12.79 10.63
N GLY A 453 -2.99 12.86 9.31
CA GLY A 453 -2.07 12.12 8.46
C GLY A 453 -0.60 12.51 8.61
N TRP A 454 -0.30 13.78 8.93
CA TRP A 454 1.07 14.20 9.27
C TRP A 454 1.57 13.55 10.56
N VAL A 455 0.69 13.45 11.57
CA VAL A 455 0.98 12.81 12.86
C VAL A 455 1.14 11.30 12.71
N ILE A 456 0.35 10.67 11.84
CA ILE A 456 0.49 9.25 11.48
C ILE A 456 1.82 9.01 10.77
N THR A 457 2.17 9.82 9.77
CA THR A 457 3.45 9.72 9.06
C THR A 457 4.64 9.97 9.99
N ASP A 458 4.53 10.90 10.95
CA ASP A 458 5.54 11.09 11.99
C ASP A 458 5.72 9.86 12.87
N ALA A 459 4.64 9.19 13.27
CA ALA A 459 4.70 7.97 14.04
C ALA A 459 5.46 6.87 13.29
N ILE A 460 5.03 6.57 12.05
CA ILE A 460 5.63 5.54 11.18
C ILE A 460 7.13 5.82 10.98
N ASN A 461 7.47 7.06 10.61
CA ASN A 461 8.86 7.46 10.40
C ASN A 461 9.72 7.34 11.67
N THR A 462 9.16 7.71 12.83
CA THR A 462 9.86 7.56 14.13
C THR A 462 10.17 6.09 14.41
N TYR A 463 9.19 5.20 14.23
CA TYR A 463 9.39 3.76 14.46
C TYR A 463 10.40 3.16 13.49
N LEU A 464 10.27 3.40 12.18
CA LEU A 464 11.22 2.90 11.18
C LEU A 464 12.66 3.36 11.44
N VAL A 465 12.88 4.66 11.68
CA VAL A 465 14.23 5.21 11.93
C VAL A 465 14.82 4.61 13.21
N GLU A 466 14.11 4.67 14.34
CA GLU A 466 14.63 4.20 15.63
C GLU A 466 14.86 2.69 15.66
N PHE A 467 13.98 1.90 15.03
CA PHE A 467 14.12 0.46 14.91
C PHE A 467 15.36 0.07 14.09
N PHE A 468 15.52 0.63 12.88
CA PHE A 468 16.69 0.31 12.07
C PHE A 468 17.98 0.90 12.64
N ASP A 469 17.96 2.07 13.28
CA ASP A 469 19.14 2.64 13.95
C ASP A 469 19.58 1.74 15.12
N THR A 470 18.63 1.14 15.83
CA THR A 470 18.90 0.17 16.88
C THR A 470 19.63 -1.06 16.35
N TYR A 471 19.07 -1.71 15.33
CA TYR A 471 19.52 -3.06 14.92
C TYR A 471 20.52 -3.11 13.76
N LEU A 472 20.62 -2.05 12.94
CA LEU A 472 21.60 -1.96 11.84
C LEU A 472 22.74 -0.96 12.11
N LYS A 473 22.60 -0.07 13.10
CA LYS A 473 23.66 0.89 13.50
C LYS A 473 24.08 0.77 14.96
N ASN A 474 23.56 -0.22 15.70
CA ASN A 474 23.88 -0.49 17.10
C ASN A 474 23.66 0.71 18.04
N LYS A 475 22.63 1.55 17.79
CA LYS A 475 22.26 2.64 18.70
C LYS A 475 21.36 2.13 19.82
N GLU A 476 21.61 2.52 21.06
CA GLU A 476 20.73 2.11 22.17
C GLU A 476 19.38 2.86 22.12
N ASN A 477 18.28 2.14 21.88
CA ASN A 477 16.93 2.65 22.09
C ASN A 477 16.30 2.03 23.35
N ALA A 478 16.37 2.78 24.46
CA ALA A 478 15.84 2.34 25.76
C ALA A 478 14.29 2.22 25.81
N PRO A 479 13.49 3.00 25.07
CA PRO A 479 12.05 2.78 24.95
C PRO A 479 11.64 1.46 24.27
N LEU A 480 12.16 1.16 23.07
CA LEU A 480 11.85 -0.08 22.32
C LEU A 480 12.21 -1.32 23.14
N SER A 481 13.41 -1.36 23.69
CA SER A 481 13.88 -2.47 24.56
C SER A 481 13.08 -2.62 25.87
N LYS A 482 12.27 -1.62 26.25
CA LYS A 482 11.36 -1.67 27.41
C LYS A 482 9.88 -1.79 27.02
N CYS A 483 9.57 -2.00 25.74
CA CYS A 483 8.22 -2.03 25.20
C CYS A 483 7.40 -0.75 25.49
N ILE A 484 8.04 0.42 25.40
CA ILE A 484 7.41 1.73 25.57
C ILE A 484 7.15 2.34 24.19
N PRO A 485 5.93 2.86 23.90
CA PRO A 485 5.64 3.54 22.64
C PRO A 485 6.62 4.70 22.36
N LEU A 486 7.13 4.77 21.13
CA LEU A 486 8.06 5.83 20.71
C LEU A 486 7.39 7.16 20.38
N TYR A 487 6.12 7.09 19.99
CA TYR A 487 5.37 8.25 19.53
C TYR A 487 4.00 8.30 20.23
N LYS A 488 3.45 9.50 20.37
CA LYS A 488 2.07 9.67 20.86
C LYS A 488 1.09 8.98 19.90
N ASP A 489 -0.14 8.74 20.34
CA ASP A 489 -1.17 8.16 19.48
C ASP A 489 -0.78 6.79 18.85
N THR A 490 0.11 6.04 19.52
CA THR A 490 0.48 4.65 19.19
C THR A 490 0.51 3.76 20.43
N TYR A 491 0.41 2.45 20.23
CA TYR A 491 0.74 1.45 21.27
C TYR A 491 1.58 0.31 20.68
N ILE A 492 2.30 -0.41 21.55
CA ILE A 492 3.27 -1.44 21.18
C ILE A 492 3.08 -2.71 22.03
N LYS A 493 3.37 -3.86 21.42
CA LYS A 493 3.50 -5.18 22.06
C LYS A 493 4.83 -5.79 21.66
N CYS A 494 5.45 -6.59 22.53
CA CYS A 494 6.81 -7.10 22.33
C CYS A 494 6.93 -8.57 22.73
N GLY A 495 7.78 -9.33 22.03
CA GLY A 495 8.06 -10.73 22.34
C GLY A 495 9.30 -10.93 23.24
N PRO A 496 9.36 -12.03 24.02
CA PRO A 496 8.32 -13.01 24.31
C PRO A 496 7.71 -12.76 25.70
N GLY A 497 6.67 -11.91 25.83
CA GLY A 497 6.05 -11.66 27.13
C GLY A 497 4.77 -10.80 27.15
N GLN A 498 3.61 -11.49 27.16
CA GLN A 498 2.24 -11.04 27.48
C GLN A 498 1.71 -9.72 26.87
N GLY A 499 0.77 -9.88 25.94
CA GLY A 499 -0.09 -8.84 25.36
C GLY A 499 -1.20 -9.46 24.53
#